data_AF-A0AAW2F1U1-F1
#
_entry.id   AF-A0AAW2F1U1-F1
#
_cell.length_a   1.000
_cell.length_b   1.000
_cell.length_c   1.000
_cell.angle_alpha   90.00
_cell.angle_beta   90.00
_cell.angle_gamma   90.00
#
_symmetry.space_group_name_H-M   'P 1'
#
loop_
_entity.id
_entity.type
_entity.pdbx_description
1 polymer ?
#
loop_
_entity_poly.entity_id
_entity_poly.type
_entity_poly.pdbx_seq_one_letter_code
_entity_poly.pdbx_strand_id
1 'polypeptide(L)'
;MDQSVVSPSLCQQYHRGMPLTGSHLCTLNRAGIGACQGDSGGPLISNGVQIGITSWVAPCAQGVPDVYTSVPFHLSFIQRA
;
A
#
# COMPACT_ATOMS: atom_id res chain seq x y z
N MET A 1 -2.23 -12.43 -6.57
CA MET A 1 -1.02 -12.48 -5.71
C MET A 1 -1.48 -12.20 -4.30
N ASP A 2 -1.10 -13.06 -3.35
CA ASP A 2 -1.53 -12.91 -1.95
C ASP A 2 -0.59 -11.93 -1.24
N GLN A 3 -0.91 -10.64 -1.25
CA GLN A 3 -0.16 -9.60 -0.54
C GLN A 3 -0.69 -9.47 0.88
N SER A 4 0.16 -9.62 1.88
CA SER A 4 -0.24 -9.51 3.29
C SER A 4 -0.23 -8.05 3.74
N VAL A 5 -1.37 -7.56 4.23
CA VAL A 5 -1.43 -6.26 4.92
C VAL A 5 -0.63 -6.34 6.21
N VAL A 6 0.26 -5.37 6.43
CA VAL A 6 1.11 -5.28 7.63
C VAL A 6 0.73 -4.09 8.51
N SER A 7 1.18 -4.11 9.77
CA SER A 7 0.89 -3.03 10.71
C SER A 7 1.54 -1.71 10.29
N PRO A 8 0.89 -0.57 10.55
CA PRO A 8 1.49 0.75 10.30
C PRO A 8 2.82 0.95 11.02
N SER A 9 2.95 0.41 12.24
CA SER A 9 4.19 0.51 13.02
C SER A 9 5.35 -0.23 12.38
N LEU A 10 5.13 -1.44 11.84
CA LEU A 10 6.15 -2.17 11.09
C LEU A 10 6.53 -1.40 9.81
N CYS A 11 5.53 -0.93 9.06
CA CYS A 11 5.77 -0.18 7.84
C CYS A 11 6.56 1.12 8.09
N GLN A 12 6.24 1.84 9.16
CA GLN A 12 6.94 3.07 9.55
C GLN A 12 8.42 2.85 9.86
N GLN A 13 8.81 1.66 10.36
CA GLN A 13 10.21 1.33 10.64
C GLN A 13 11.07 1.32 9.37
N TYR A 14 10.47 0.96 8.22
CA TYR A 14 11.11 0.99 6.90
C TYR A 14 11.02 2.39 6.27
N HIS A 15 9.91 3.11 6.47
CA HIS A 15 9.64 4.40 5.85
C HIS A 15 9.89 5.59 6.78
N ARG A 16 11.02 5.61 7.51
CA ARG A 16 11.29 6.61 8.57
C ARG A 16 11.25 8.07 8.13
N GLY A 17 11.59 8.34 6.86
CA GLY A 17 11.56 9.69 6.27
C GLY A 17 10.20 10.10 5.70
N MET A 18 9.22 9.20 5.69
CA MET A 18 7.88 9.41 5.15
C MET A 18 6.85 9.01 6.21
N PRO A 19 6.38 9.95 7.04
CA PRO A 19 5.41 9.67 8.09
C PRO A 19 4.12 9.08 7.53
N LEU A 20 3.76 7.90 8.01
CA LEU A 20 2.50 7.23 7.71
C LEU A 20 1.39 7.81 8.59
N THR A 21 0.22 7.93 7.99
CA THR A 21 -1.02 8.38 8.63
C THR A 21 -2.13 7.36 8.39
N GLY A 22 -3.32 7.59 8.93
CA GLY A 22 -4.49 6.74 8.67
C GLY A 22 -4.94 6.68 7.20
N SER A 23 -4.44 7.57 6.33
CA SER A 23 -4.69 7.52 4.90
C SER A 23 -3.81 6.51 4.15
N HIS A 24 -2.98 5.74 4.85
CA HIS A 24 -2.04 4.79 4.26
C HIS A 24 -2.33 3.36 4.71
N LEU A 25 -2.02 2.43 3.81
CA LEU A 25 -2.06 0.99 4.01
C LEU A 25 -0.72 0.44 3.51
N CYS A 26 -0.17 -0.57 4.17
CA CYS A 26 1.05 -1.22 3.71
C CYS A 26 0.86 -2.70 3.48
N THR A 27 1.53 -3.23 2.47
CA THR A 27 1.66 -4.68 2.27
C THR A 27 3.11 -5.10 2.27
N LEU A 28 3.36 -6.33 2.68
CA LEU A 28 4.67 -6.94 2.54
C LEU A 28 4.49 -8.42 2.15
N ASN A 29 5.32 -8.85 1.21
CA ASN A 29 5.48 -10.25 0.86
C ASN A 29 6.98 -10.56 0.76
N ARG A 30 7.33 -11.80 0.40
CA ARG A 30 8.71 -12.20 0.13
C ARG A 30 9.32 -11.33 -0.98
N ALA A 31 10.64 -11.17 -0.92
CA ALA A 31 11.39 -10.45 -1.94
C ALA A 31 11.09 -10.99 -3.35
N GLY A 32 10.98 -10.08 -4.32
CA GLY A 32 10.57 -10.37 -5.69
C GLY A 32 9.05 -10.46 -5.91
N ILE A 33 8.23 -10.31 -4.87
CA ILE A 33 6.76 -10.24 -5.00
C ILE A 33 6.24 -8.99 -4.29
N GLY A 34 5.71 -8.04 -5.06
CA GLY A 34 5.27 -6.73 -4.57
C GLY A 34 5.04 -5.80 -5.74
N ALA A 35 4.71 -4.56 -5.41
CA ALA A 35 4.60 -3.49 -6.39
C ALA A 35 5.99 -3.03 -6.86
N CYS A 36 6.02 -2.44 -8.05
CA CYS A 36 7.22 -1.99 -8.73
C CYS A 36 7.01 -0.56 -9.24
N GLN A 37 8.10 0.07 -9.70
CA GLN A 37 7.99 1.38 -10.31
C GLN A 37 7.14 1.28 -11.58
N GLY A 38 6.19 2.20 -11.73
CA GLY A 38 5.19 2.18 -12.81
C GLY A 38 3.83 1.63 -12.40
N ASP A 39 3.72 0.93 -11.27
CA ASP A 39 2.42 0.43 -10.77
C ASP A 39 1.61 1.50 -10.03
N SER A 40 2.15 2.72 -9.87
CA SER A 40 1.49 3.84 -9.20
C SER A 40 0.10 4.11 -9.79
N GLY A 41 -0.90 4.25 -8.92
CA GLY A 41 -2.31 4.38 -9.32
C GLY A 41 -3.03 3.04 -9.52
N GLY A 42 -2.30 1.92 -9.59
CA GLY A 42 -2.87 0.58 -9.70
C GLY A 42 -3.66 0.15 -8.46
N PRO A 43 -4.63 -0.77 -8.60
CA PRO A 43 -5.47 -1.20 -7.49
C PRO A 43 -4.83 -2.29 -6.63
N LEU A 44 -4.96 -2.18 -5.32
CA LEU A 44 -4.80 -3.29 -4.38
C LEU A 44 -6.18 -3.86 -4.03
N ILE A 45 -6.43 -5.10 -4.43
CA ILE A 45 -7.71 -5.79 -4.24
C ILE A 45 -7.58 -6.85 -3.15
N SER A 46 -8.51 -6.87 -2.20
CA SER A 46 -8.69 -7.94 -1.22
C SER A 46 -10.14 -8.41 -1.24
N ASN A 47 -10.37 -9.72 -1.41
CA ASN A 47 -11.70 -10.33 -1.49
C ASN A 47 -12.66 -9.63 -2.48
N GLY A 48 -12.14 -9.23 -3.64
CA GLY A 48 -12.92 -8.53 -4.67
C GLY A 48 -13.20 -7.05 -4.39
N VAL A 49 -12.71 -6.50 -3.28
CA VAL A 49 -12.86 -5.09 -2.90
C VAL A 49 -11.53 -4.37 -3.06
N GLN A 50 -11.55 -3.19 -3.68
CA GLN A 50 -10.37 -2.33 -3.74
C GLN A 50 -10.14 -1.66 -2.38
N ILE A 51 -9.04 -2.02 -1.73
CA ILE A 51 -8.67 -1.51 -0.40
C ILE A 51 -7.53 -0.47 -0.47
N GLY A 52 -6.79 -0.45 -1.57
CA GLY A 52 -5.65 0.46 -1.73
C GLY A 52 -5.41 0.90 -3.17
N ILE A 53 -4.63 1.98 -3.30
CA ILE A 53 -4.08 2.48 -4.56
C ILE A 53 -2.57 2.57 -4.40
N THR A 54 -1.80 1.93 -5.29
CA THR A 54 -0.33 1.92 -5.21
C THR A 54 0.22 3.36 -5.21
N SER A 55 1.04 3.71 -4.21
CA SER A 55 1.52 5.08 -4.02
C SER A 55 3.04 5.16 -4.17
N TRP A 56 3.80 4.74 -3.17
CA TRP A 56 5.26 4.69 -3.24
C TRP A 56 5.80 3.34 -2.79
N VAL A 57 6.85 2.91 -3.47
CA VAL A 57 7.37 1.55 -3.39
C VAL A 57 8.89 1.59 -3.48
N ALA A 58 9.56 0.62 -2.88
CA ALA A 58 10.95 0.35 -3.24
C ALA A 58 11.00 -0.20 -4.69
N PRO A 59 12.13 -0.09 -5.42
CA PRO A 59 12.22 -0.61 -6.77
C PRO A 59 12.00 -2.14 -6.82
N CYS A 60 10.75 -2.54 -7.06
CA CYS A 60 10.32 -3.89 -7.43
C CYS A 60 10.59 -4.93 -6.34
N ALA A 61 9.84 -4.83 -5.24
CA ALA A 61 9.73 -5.82 -4.17
C ALA A 61 11.05 -6.25 -3.50
N GLN A 62 11.84 -5.28 -3.03
CA GLN A 62 13.15 -5.51 -2.38
C GLN A 62 13.07 -5.93 -0.90
N GLY A 63 11.94 -6.51 -0.46
CA GLY A 63 11.72 -6.84 0.95
C GLY A 63 11.43 -5.61 1.84
N VAL A 64 11.01 -4.51 1.22
CA VAL A 64 10.49 -3.30 1.89
C VAL A 64 8.97 -3.28 1.69
N PRO A 65 8.16 -2.94 2.71
CA PRO A 65 6.71 -2.84 2.54
C PRO A 65 6.32 -1.81 1.49
N ASP A 66 5.40 -2.18 0.61
CA ASP A 66 4.79 -1.29 -0.38
C ASP A 66 3.72 -0.44 0.29
N VAL A 67 3.67 0.85 -0.04
CA VAL A 67 2.70 1.78 0.55
C VAL A 67 1.62 2.16 -0.46
N TYR A 68 0.39 2.04 0.01
CA TYR A 68 -0.82 2.31 -0.74
C TYR A 68 -1.61 3.43 -0.05
N THR A 69 -2.28 4.26 -0.86
CA THR A 69 -3.34 5.13 -0.36
C THR A 69 -4.54 4.27 0.04
N SER A 70 -5.06 4.45 1.25
CA SER A 70 -6.19 3.69 1.80
C SER A 70 -7.51 4.12 1.17
N VAL A 71 -8.12 3.27 0.35
CA VAL A 71 -9.45 3.55 -0.23
C VAL A 71 -10.51 3.71 0.87
N PRO A 72 -10.57 2.86 1.91
CA PRO A 72 -11.52 3.02 3.02
C PRO A 72 -11.45 4.39 3.70
N PHE A 73 -10.25 4.94 3.89
CA PHE A 73 -10.06 6.28 4.47
C PHE A 73 -10.69 7.38 3.60
N HIS A 74 -10.64 7.22 2.28
CA HIS A 74 -11.13 8.19 1.30
C HIS A 74 -12.56 7.91 0.80
N LEU A 75 -13.27 6.90 1.31
CA LEU A 75 -14.62 6.55 0.85
C LEU A 75 -15.59 7.72 0.90
N SER A 76 -15.52 8.55 1.95
CA SER A 76 -16.41 9.71 2.08
C SER A 76 -16.22 10.73 0.96
N PHE A 77 -15.00 10.89 0.45
CA PHE A 77 -14.70 11.74 -0.70
C PHE A 77 -15.23 11.10 -1.99
N ILE A 78 -14.93 9.81 -2.21
CA ILE A 78 -15.29 9.09 -3.44
C ILE A 78 -16.81 9.00 -3.61
N GLN A 79 -17.56 8.75 -2.53
CA GLN A 79 -19.02 8.59 -2.59
C GLN A 79 -19.79 9.90 -2.79
N ARG A 80 -19.13 11.05 -2.65
CA ARG A 80 -19.74 12.37 -2.87
C ARG A 80 -19.36 12.98 -4.23
N ALA A 81 -18.52 12.29 -5.01
CA ALA A 81 -18.11 12.72 -6.33
C ALA A 81 -19.20 12.42 -7.39
#